data_AF-A0A933H2P0-F1
#
_entry.id   AF-A0A933H2P0-F1
#
_cell.length_a   1.000
_cell.length_b   1.000
_cell.length_c   1.000
_cell.angle_alpha   90.00
_cell.angle_beta   90.00
_cell.angle_gamma   90.00
#
_symmetry.space_group_name_H-M   'P 1'
#
loop_
_entity.id
_entity.type
_entity.pdbx_description
1 polymer ?
#
loop_
_entity_poly.entity_id
_entity_poly.type
_entity_poly.pdbx_seq_one_letter_code
_entity_poly.pdbx_strand_id
1 'polypeptide(L)'
;MTPERPNRKRSFRVVDRTAWHAAGRPEDRKPFIRKVALRLPVLPAWAHLSSGERARRFRELVAEQERTLRAERRKEGRSVLGVQAILRQDPFARPQNTKHSPRPLCHASTPEAREEYRQAYQAFLALYRQASARYRAGERDVQFPLGSFPPWWRGAA
;
A
#
# COMPACT_ATOMS: atom_id res chain seq x y z
N MET A 1 -38.02 23.31 -16.32
CA MET A 1 -37.75 21.93 -16.78
C MET A 1 -36.29 21.86 -17.23
N THR A 2 -35.37 21.40 -16.37
CA THR A 2 -33.94 21.32 -16.73
C THR A 2 -33.74 20.09 -17.61
N PRO A 3 -33.15 20.19 -18.80
CA PRO A 3 -33.01 19.04 -19.68
C PRO A 3 -32.17 17.96 -18.99
N GLU A 4 -32.67 16.72 -19.03
CA GLU A 4 -31.92 15.54 -18.62
C GLU A 4 -30.56 15.58 -19.31
N ARG A 5 -29.48 15.62 -18.52
CA ARG A 5 -28.14 15.52 -19.08
C ARG A 5 -27.91 14.05 -19.42
N PRO A 6 -27.88 13.66 -20.71
CA PRO A 6 -27.69 12.27 -21.07
C PRO A 6 -26.33 11.78 -20.55
N ASN A 7 -26.33 10.51 -20.18
CA ASN A 7 -25.19 9.72 -19.71
C ASN A 7 -23.86 10.20 -20.36
N ARG A 8 -23.00 10.87 -19.58
CA ARG A 8 -21.75 11.47 -20.08
C ARG A 8 -20.80 10.36 -20.51
N LYS A 9 -20.82 10.01 -21.80
CA LYS A 9 -19.78 9.17 -22.42
C LYS A 9 -18.50 10.01 -22.48
N ARG A 10 -17.46 9.59 -21.76
CA ARG A 10 -16.11 10.18 -21.87
C ARG A 10 -15.18 9.16 -22.49
N SER A 11 -14.41 9.58 -23.49
CA SER A 11 -13.37 8.76 -24.10
C SER A 11 -12.02 9.09 -23.45
N PHE A 12 -11.29 8.05 -23.07
CA PHE A 12 -9.95 8.15 -22.51
C PHE A 12 -8.98 7.36 -23.38
N ARG A 13 -7.76 7.87 -23.49
CA ARG A 13 -6.64 7.11 -24.06
C ARG A 13 -5.94 6.41 -22.89
N VAL A 14 -5.96 5.09 -22.91
CA VAL A 14 -5.37 4.26 -21.85
C VAL A 14 -4.34 3.35 -22.49
N VAL A 15 -3.15 3.28 -21.90
CA VAL A 15 -2.14 2.30 -22.31
C VAL A 15 -2.60 0.92 -21.86
N ASP A 16 -2.70 -0.02 -22.79
CA ASP A 16 -2.88 -1.44 -22.52
C ASP A 16 -1.58 -2.00 -21.94
N ARG A 17 -1.46 -1.94 -20.61
CA ARG A 17 -0.26 -2.38 -19.90
C ARG A 17 -0.01 -3.88 -20.08
N THR A 18 -1.07 -4.68 -20.23
CA THR A 18 -0.96 -6.12 -20.43
C THR A 18 -0.30 -6.43 -21.77
N ALA A 19 -0.79 -5.82 -22.86
CA ALA A 19 -0.18 -5.97 -24.18
C ALA A 19 1.26 -5.41 -24.24
N TRP A 20 1.49 -4.27 -23.59
CA TRP A 20 2.83 -3.66 -23.50
C TRP A 20 3.83 -4.54 -22.73
N HIS A 21 3.40 -5.18 -21.65
CA HIS A 21 4.23 -6.13 -20.89
C HIS A 21 4.52 -7.40 -21.70
N ALA A 22 3.53 -7.95 -22.40
CA ALA A 22 3.71 -9.10 -23.28
C ALA A 22 4.70 -8.81 -24.42
N ALA A 23 4.74 -7.57 -24.91
CA ALA A 23 5.68 -7.11 -25.94
C ALA A 23 7.10 -6.79 -25.43
N GLY A 24 7.43 -7.10 -24.17
CA GLY A 24 8.77 -6.86 -23.62
C GLY A 24 9.03 -5.43 -23.17
N ARG A 25 7.98 -4.64 -22.90
CA ARG A 25 8.07 -3.26 -22.39
C ARG A 25 8.88 -2.31 -23.30
N PRO A 26 8.56 -2.21 -24.60
CA PRO A 26 9.25 -1.28 -25.50
C PRO A 26 9.12 0.17 -25.00
N GLU A 27 10.09 1.00 -25.34
CA GLU A 27 10.12 2.41 -24.93
C GLU A 27 8.92 3.19 -25.49
N ASP A 28 8.55 2.92 -26.75
CA ASP A 28 7.34 3.51 -27.34
C ASP A 28 6.06 2.79 -26.86
N ARG A 29 5.22 3.56 -26.16
CA ARG A 29 3.92 3.11 -25.65
C ARG A 29 2.77 3.41 -26.60
N LYS A 30 2.96 4.22 -27.64
CA LYS A 30 1.90 4.63 -28.57
C LYS A 30 1.16 3.46 -29.21
N PRO A 31 1.82 2.36 -29.63
CA PRO A 31 1.13 1.22 -30.23
C PRO A 31 0.14 0.54 -29.27
N PHE A 32 0.35 0.70 -27.98
CA PHE A 32 -0.45 0.09 -26.92
C PHE A 32 -1.53 1.04 -26.38
N ILE A 33 -1.69 2.24 -26.93
CA ILE A 33 -2.74 3.16 -26.51
C ILE A 33 -4.07 2.75 -27.15
N ARG A 34 -5.01 2.31 -26.31
CA ARG A 34 -6.39 2.06 -26.72
C ARG A 34 -7.32 3.18 -26.27
N LYS A 35 -8.35 3.45 -27.07
CA LYS A 35 -9.44 4.37 -26.70
C LYS A 35 -10.51 3.60 -25.94
N VAL A 36 -10.73 3.96 -24.67
CA VAL A 36 -11.76 3.36 -23.82
C VAL A 36 -12.87 4.37 -23.60
N ALA A 37 -14.12 3.99 -23.85
CA ALA A 37 -15.28 4.81 -23.56
C ALA A 37 -15.85 4.44 -22.19
N LEU A 38 -15.77 5.39 -21.24
CA LEU A 38 -16.43 5.27 -19.95
C LEU A 38 -17.85 5.84 -20.06
N ARG A 39 -18.84 4.98 -19.84
CA ARG A 39 -20.23 5.38 -19.61
C ARG A 39 -20.45 5.44 -18.10
N LEU A 40 -21.08 6.51 -17.62
CA LEU A 40 -21.40 6.69 -16.21
C LEU A 40 -22.93 6.59 -16.07
N PRO A 41 -23.48 5.35 -16.10
CA PRO A 41 -24.91 5.17 -15.95
C PRO A 41 -25.36 5.66 -14.58
N VAL A 42 -26.63 6.07 -14.53
CA VAL A 42 -27.30 6.33 -13.26
C VAL A 42 -27.34 5.02 -12.47
N LEU A 43 -27.15 5.11 -11.15
CA LEU A 43 -27.31 3.96 -10.28
C LEU A 43 -28.71 3.36 -10.46
N PRO A 44 -28.85 2.04 -10.66
CA PRO A 44 -30.16 1.41 -10.91
C PRO A 44 -31.22 1.76 -9.86
N ALA A 45 -30.82 1.82 -8.59
CA ALA A 45 -31.70 2.20 -7.48
C ALA A 45 -32.29 3.61 -7.63
N TRP A 46 -31.66 4.49 -8.41
CA TRP A 46 -32.05 5.90 -8.62
C TRP A 46 -32.45 6.19 -10.07
N ALA A 47 -32.72 5.14 -10.86
CA ALA A 47 -33.16 5.29 -12.24
C ALA A 47 -34.48 6.09 -12.35
N HIS A 48 -35.34 5.97 -11.35
CA HIS A 48 -36.62 6.68 -11.25
C HIS A 48 -36.49 8.17 -10.85
N LEU A 49 -35.31 8.61 -10.40
CA LEU A 49 -35.08 9.98 -9.96
C LEU A 49 -34.57 10.83 -11.11
N SER A 50 -35.13 12.03 -11.26
CA SER A 50 -34.60 13.05 -12.17
C SER A 50 -33.20 13.50 -11.75
N SER A 51 -32.47 14.15 -12.66
CA SER A 51 -31.14 14.69 -12.37
C SER A 51 -31.11 15.63 -11.14
N GLY A 52 -32.14 16.47 -11.00
CA GLY A 52 -32.27 17.40 -9.87
C GLY A 52 -32.53 16.69 -8.55
N GLU A 53 -33.40 15.68 -8.56
CA GLU A 53 -33.71 14.86 -7.38
C GLU A 53 -32.50 14.04 -6.94
N ARG A 54 -31.74 13.47 -7.88
CA ARG A 54 -30.47 12.77 -7.57
C ARG A 54 -29.45 13.72 -6.95
N ALA A 55 -29.30 14.93 -7.49
CA ALA A 55 -28.39 15.93 -6.94
C ALA A 55 -28.82 16.41 -5.54
N ARG A 56 -30.14 16.49 -5.28
CA ARG A 56 -30.67 16.75 -3.93
C ARG A 56 -30.36 15.59 -2.99
N ARG A 57 -30.66 14.35 -3.41
CA ARG A 57 -30.45 13.14 -2.61
C ARG A 57 -28.98 12.93 -2.24
N PHE A 58 -28.06 13.15 -3.17
CA PHE A 58 -26.62 13.10 -2.88
C PHE A 58 -26.22 14.12 -1.82
N ARG A 59 -26.70 15.37 -1.91
CA ARG A 59 -26.39 16.41 -0.91
C ARG A 59 -26.93 16.06 0.46
N GLU A 60 -28.13 15.48 0.53
CA GLU A 60 -28.73 15.00 1.78
C GLU A 60 -27.87 13.91 2.44
N LEU A 61 -27.46 12.89 1.66
CA LEU A 61 -26.62 11.79 2.16
C LEU A 61 -25.25 12.28 2.65
N VAL A 62 -24.61 13.19 1.91
CA VAL A 62 -23.34 13.80 2.35
C VAL A 62 -23.54 14.58 3.64
N ALA A 63 -24.58 15.41 3.72
CA ALA A 63 -24.86 16.20 4.92
C ALA A 63 -25.17 15.32 6.14
N GLU A 64 -25.89 14.22 5.96
CA GLU A 64 -26.15 13.23 7.00
C GLU A 64 -24.86 12.60 7.49
N GLN A 65 -24.03 12.08 6.58
CA GLN A 65 -22.76 11.46 6.94
C GLN A 65 -21.82 12.45 7.64
N GLU A 66 -21.76 13.70 7.18
CA GLU A 66 -20.99 14.74 7.84
C GLU A 66 -21.47 15.03 9.26
N ARG A 67 -22.79 15.06 9.51
CA ARG A 67 -23.35 15.24 10.85
C ARG A 67 -22.92 14.11 11.78
N THR A 68 -23.05 12.86 11.33
CA THR A 68 -22.63 11.68 12.11
C THR A 68 -21.14 11.73 12.44
N LEU A 69 -20.28 11.94 11.45
CA LEU A 69 -18.83 11.99 11.65
C LEU A 69 -18.40 13.19 12.52
N ARG A 70 -19.11 14.34 12.43
CA ARG A 70 -18.85 15.49 13.32
C ARG A 70 -19.21 15.16 14.76
N ALA A 71 -20.31 14.45 15.01
CA ALA A 71 -20.72 14.04 16.35
C ALA A 71 -19.73 13.04 16.97
N GLU A 72 -19.31 12.03 16.20
CA GLU A 72 -18.29 11.05 16.64
C GLU A 72 -16.96 11.73 17.01
N ARG A 73 -16.45 12.61 16.13
CA ARG A 73 -15.23 13.37 16.43
C ARG A 73 -15.35 14.20 17.70
N ARG A 74 -16.49 14.86 17.91
CA ARG A 74 -16.76 15.62 19.15
C ARG A 74 -16.75 14.71 20.38
N LYS A 75 -17.40 13.54 20.31
CA LYS A 75 -17.44 12.57 21.41
C LYS A 75 -16.06 12.05 21.76
N GLU A 76 -15.21 11.81 20.77
CA GLU A 76 -13.85 11.31 20.94
C GLU A 76 -12.81 12.41 21.20
N GLY A 77 -13.22 13.68 21.27
CA GLY A 77 -12.29 14.82 21.43
C GLY A 77 -11.34 15.03 20.25
N ARG A 78 -11.62 14.42 19.08
CA ARG A 78 -10.80 14.55 17.88
C ARG A 78 -11.13 15.85 17.14
N SER A 79 -10.12 16.66 16.86
CA SER A 79 -10.24 17.85 16.02
C SER A 79 -9.50 17.69 14.69
N VAL A 80 -9.85 18.52 13.71
CA VAL A 80 -9.05 18.70 12.50
C VAL A 80 -7.99 19.77 12.77
N LEU A 81 -6.84 19.66 12.11
CA LEU A 81 -5.71 20.57 12.30
C LEU A 81 -6.08 22.05 12.05
N GLY A 82 -6.94 22.30 11.06
CA GLY A 82 -7.39 23.64 10.65
C GLY A 82 -6.43 24.31 9.67
N VAL A 83 -6.94 25.26 8.88
CA VAL A 83 -6.20 25.91 7.77
C VAL A 83 -4.91 26.55 8.25
N GLN A 84 -4.95 27.30 9.35
CA GLN A 84 -3.79 28.00 9.90
C GLN A 84 -2.69 27.02 10.34
N ALA A 85 -3.05 25.89 10.94
CA ALA A 85 -2.06 24.91 11.33
C ALA A 85 -1.48 24.17 10.11
N ILE A 86 -2.27 23.93 9.07
CA ILE A 86 -1.80 23.31 7.81
C ILE A 86 -0.77 24.22 7.14
N LEU A 87 -1.05 25.51 7.03
CA LEU A 87 -0.16 26.48 6.41
C LEU A 87 1.15 26.67 7.19
N ARG A 88 1.16 26.38 8.50
CA ARG A 88 2.36 26.39 9.34
C ARG A 88 3.21 25.11 9.22
N GLN A 89 2.70 24.06 8.59
CA GLN A 89 3.51 22.86 8.37
C GLN A 89 4.53 23.12 7.26
N ASP A 90 5.80 22.85 7.55
CA ASP A 90 6.84 22.77 6.53
C ASP A 90 6.61 21.50 5.69
N PRO A 91 6.41 21.60 4.37
CA PRO A 91 6.22 20.45 3.48
C PRO A 91 7.39 19.45 3.46
N PHE A 92 8.60 19.89 3.86
CA PHE A 92 9.80 19.06 3.87
C PHE A 92 10.18 18.58 5.28
N ALA A 93 9.41 18.96 6.31
CA ALA A 93 9.67 18.52 7.67
C ALA A 93 9.48 17.01 7.81
N ARG A 94 10.41 16.37 8.51
CA ARG A 94 10.29 14.96 8.90
C ARG A 94 9.51 14.85 10.20
N PRO A 95 8.67 13.82 10.36
CA PRO A 95 8.00 13.57 11.64
C PRO A 95 9.03 13.32 12.74
N GLN A 96 8.89 14.03 13.87
CA GLN A 96 9.76 13.83 15.04
C GLN A 96 9.68 12.41 15.58
N ASN A 97 8.47 11.83 15.58
CA ASN A 97 8.19 10.48 16.02
C ASN A 97 7.61 9.68 14.86
N THR A 98 8.41 8.81 14.27
CA THR A 98 7.92 7.82 13.30
C THR A 98 7.52 6.56 14.07
N LYS A 99 6.41 5.92 13.69
CA LYS A 99 6.09 4.60 14.23
C LYS A 99 7.14 3.60 13.76
N HIS A 100 7.97 3.14 14.68
CA HIS A 100 8.90 2.05 14.44
C HIS A 100 8.32 0.77 15.07
N SER A 101 7.43 0.08 14.34
CA SER A 101 7.15 -1.31 14.68
C SER A 101 8.30 -2.17 14.14
N PRO A 102 8.90 -3.05 14.94
CA PRO A 102 9.88 -4.00 14.42
C PRO A 102 9.26 -4.79 13.27
N ARG A 103 10.03 -4.98 12.20
CA ARG A 103 9.58 -5.80 11.06
C ARG A 103 9.30 -7.21 11.58
N PRO A 104 8.19 -7.85 11.16
CA PRO A 104 7.96 -9.24 11.54
C PRO A 104 9.13 -10.10 11.05
N LEU A 105 9.54 -11.07 11.88
CA LEU A 105 10.66 -11.96 11.56
C LEU A 105 10.44 -12.72 10.25
N CYS A 106 9.20 -13.15 10.01
CA CYS A 106 8.74 -13.74 8.75
C CYS A 106 7.30 -13.33 8.47
N HIS A 107 6.91 -13.37 7.19
CA HIS A 107 5.52 -13.31 6.78
C HIS A 107 5.02 -14.74 6.60
N ALA A 108 4.10 -15.18 7.45
CA ALA A 108 3.52 -16.52 7.40
C ALA A 108 1.99 -16.42 7.32
N SER A 109 1.38 -17.33 6.56
CA SER A 109 -0.08 -17.39 6.40
C SER A 109 -0.80 -17.97 7.61
N THR A 110 -0.09 -18.71 8.47
CA THR A 110 -0.63 -19.33 9.69
C THR A 110 0.29 -19.12 10.90
N PRO A 111 -0.24 -19.14 12.14
CA PRO A 111 0.56 -19.07 13.36
C PRO A 111 1.58 -20.20 13.50
N GLU A 112 1.23 -21.41 13.06
CA GLU A 112 2.06 -22.61 13.17
C GLU A 112 3.31 -22.47 12.28
N ALA A 113 3.12 -22.08 11.02
CA ALA A 113 4.23 -21.83 10.10
C ALA A 113 5.16 -20.70 10.58
N ARG A 114 4.60 -19.70 11.28
CA ARG A 114 5.39 -18.65 11.90
C ARG A 114 6.28 -19.21 13.01
N GLU A 115 5.74 -20.09 13.85
CA GLU A 115 6.46 -20.67 14.98
C GLU A 115 7.53 -21.66 14.52
N GLU A 116 7.22 -22.51 13.55
CA GLU A 116 8.19 -23.40 12.90
C GLU A 116 9.38 -22.61 12.34
N TYR A 117 9.12 -21.51 11.63
CA TYR A 117 10.18 -20.63 11.12
C TYR A 117 11.02 -20.03 12.24
N ARG A 118 10.39 -19.59 13.35
CA ARG A 118 11.12 -19.03 14.49
C ARG A 118 12.07 -20.04 15.11
N GLN A 119 11.63 -21.28 15.28
CA GLN A 119 12.46 -22.35 15.85
C GLN A 119 13.61 -22.70 14.92
N ALA A 120 13.35 -22.87 13.62
CA ALA A 120 14.39 -23.13 12.62
C ALA A 120 15.42 -22.00 12.56
N TYR A 121 14.96 -20.74 12.60
CA TYR A 121 15.83 -19.57 12.61
C TYR A 121 16.69 -19.48 13.88
N GLN A 122 16.13 -19.80 15.05
CA GLN A 122 16.89 -19.84 16.31
C GLN A 122 17.96 -20.95 16.29
N ALA A 123 17.63 -22.14 15.79
CA ALA A 123 18.58 -23.24 15.64
C ALA A 123 19.72 -22.86 14.68
N PHE A 124 19.39 -22.25 13.54
CA PHE A 124 20.37 -21.73 12.59
C PHE A 124 21.28 -20.68 13.24
N LEU A 125 20.73 -19.71 13.98
CA LEU A 125 21.52 -18.69 14.67
C LEU A 125 22.44 -19.28 15.74
N ALA A 126 22.01 -20.32 16.45
CA ALA A 126 22.83 -20.99 17.45
C ALA A 126 24.06 -21.65 16.79
N LEU A 127 23.84 -22.41 15.71
CA LEU A 127 24.91 -23.03 14.91
C LEU A 127 25.86 -21.97 14.34
N TYR A 128 25.31 -20.88 13.77
CA TYR A 128 26.10 -19.79 13.24
C TYR A 128 26.98 -19.12 14.31
N ARG A 129 26.42 -18.86 15.50
CA ARG A 129 27.16 -18.23 16.61
C ARG A 129 28.29 -19.12 17.11
N GLN A 130 28.07 -20.43 17.20
CA GLN A 130 29.11 -21.41 17.57
C GLN A 130 30.22 -21.44 16.51
N ALA A 131 29.86 -21.57 15.24
CA ALA A 131 30.81 -21.56 14.13
C ALA A 131 31.63 -20.25 14.08
N SER A 132 30.95 -19.11 14.23
CA SER A 132 31.57 -17.79 14.29
C SER A 132 32.53 -17.66 15.48
N ALA A 133 32.17 -18.17 16.67
CA ALA A 133 33.06 -18.12 17.83
C ALA A 133 34.35 -18.90 17.60
N ARG A 134 34.27 -20.13 17.10
CA ARG A 134 35.43 -20.97 16.74
C ARG A 134 36.30 -20.32 15.66
N TYR A 135 35.65 -19.79 14.63
CA TYR A 135 36.34 -19.09 13.55
C TYR A 135 37.10 -17.85 14.04
N ARG A 136 36.49 -17.07 14.95
CA ARG A 136 37.14 -15.91 15.57
C ARG A 136 38.24 -16.29 16.55
N ALA A 137 38.20 -17.49 17.11
CA ALA A 137 39.27 -18.06 17.93
C ALA A 137 40.47 -18.59 17.11
N GLY A 138 40.37 -18.60 15.77
CA GLY A 138 41.46 -18.94 14.86
C GLY A 138 41.30 -20.26 14.09
N GLU A 139 40.24 -21.03 14.35
CA GLU A 139 39.92 -22.22 13.56
C GLU A 139 39.36 -21.83 12.18
N ARG A 140 40.20 -21.86 11.14
CA ARG A 140 39.81 -21.36 9.81
C ARG A 140 38.96 -22.33 8.99
N ASP A 141 38.98 -23.62 9.31
CA ASP A 141 38.27 -24.68 8.59
C ASP A 141 36.88 -25.00 9.18
N VAL A 142 36.32 -24.10 9.99
CA VAL A 142 35.01 -24.28 10.60
C VAL A 142 33.92 -24.20 9.53
N GLN A 143 33.12 -25.25 9.43
CA GLN A 143 31.94 -25.30 8.57
C GLN A 143 30.83 -24.40 9.14
N PHE A 144 30.38 -23.44 8.35
CA PHE A 144 29.24 -22.58 8.67
C PHE A 144 27.93 -23.22 8.20
N PRO A 145 26.79 -22.95 8.86
CA PRO A 145 25.51 -23.47 8.40
C PRO A 145 25.17 -22.98 6.99
N LEU A 146 24.44 -23.80 6.24
CA LEU A 146 24.08 -23.53 4.84
C LEU A 146 23.40 -22.16 4.69
N GLY A 147 23.82 -21.38 3.68
CA GLY A 147 23.29 -20.05 3.42
C GLY A 147 23.84 -18.96 4.36
N SER A 148 24.93 -19.25 5.09
CA SER A 148 25.63 -18.28 5.93
C SER A 148 27.11 -18.17 5.57
N PHE A 149 27.74 -17.07 5.96
CA PHE A 149 29.13 -16.77 5.65
C PHE A 149 29.93 -16.37 6.90
N PRO A 150 31.25 -16.64 6.93
CA PRO A 150 32.12 -16.15 7.99
C PRO A 150 32.09 -14.62 8.11
N PRO A 151 32.27 -14.07 9.34
CA PRO A 151 32.08 -12.63 9.61
C PRO A 151 33.03 -11.67 8.87
N TRP A 152 34.14 -12.16 8.31
CA TRP A 152 35.11 -11.39 7.52
C TRP A 152 35.39 -12.00 6.15
N TRP A 153 34.45 -12.80 5.64
CA TRP A 153 34.60 -13.42 4.34
C TRP A 153 34.69 -12.34 3.26
N ARG A 154 35.90 -12.08 2.78
CA ARG A 154 36.17 -11.45 1.48
C ARG A 154 36.13 -12.61 0.50
N GLY A 155 35.18 -12.62 -0.43
CA GLY A 155 34.92 -13.75 -1.32
C GLY A 155 36.20 -14.34 -1.95
N ALA A 156 36.18 -15.63 -2.26
CA ALA A 156 37.23 -16.23 -3.07
C ALA A 156 37.26 -15.54 -4.44
N ALA A 157 38.44 -15.07 -4.85
CA ALA A 157 38.71 -14.73 -6.24
C ALA A 157 38.84 -16.02 -7.06
#